data_AF-A0A956YAE0-F1
#
_entry.id   AF-A0A956YAE0-F1
#
_cell.length_a   1.000
_cell.length_b   1.000
_cell.length_c   1.000
_cell.angle_alpha   90.00
_cell.angle_beta   90.00
_cell.angle_gamma   90.00
#
_symmetry.space_group_name_H-M   'P 1'
#
loop_
_entity.id
_entity.type
_entity.pdbx_description
1 polymer ?
#
loop_
_entity_poly.entity_id
_entity_poly.type
_entity_poly.pdbx_seq_one_letter_code
_entity_poly.pdbx_strand_id
1 'polypeptide(L)'
;MTNFSIEMLDDLPVILTTYFEDYGGSDDVVAFSKQLIPMFDRATEKLYHLIDMRRATLSFNDIMTSTDYCIKRPEGFANHPNFQAFALITERKMFQSIAKGLGTATFGNLNVPVVPTVEEALAWVRRDCAMRRTA
;
A
#
# COMPACT_ATOMS: atom_id res chain seq x y z
N MET A 1 -19.75 -9.79 -3.36
CA MET A 1 -19.09 -9.57 -2.05
C MET A 1 -17.99 -8.55 -2.27
N THR A 2 -17.65 -7.75 -1.26
CA THR A 2 -16.63 -6.70 -1.38
C THR A 2 -15.28 -7.30 -0.98
N ASN A 3 -14.36 -7.46 -1.93
CA ASN A 3 -13.04 -8.08 -1.70
C ASN A 3 -12.03 -7.09 -1.11
N PHE A 4 -12.22 -5.79 -1.39
CA PHE A 4 -11.40 -4.71 -0.83
C PHE A 4 -12.21 -3.41 -0.69
N SER A 5 -11.73 -2.49 0.14
CA SER A 5 -12.19 -1.10 0.18
C SER A 5 -11.02 -0.14 0.00
N ILE A 6 -11.30 1.05 -0.53
CA ILE A 6 -10.35 2.15 -0.65
C ILE A 6 -11.04 3.42 -0.17
N GLU A 7 -10.42 4.13 0.76
CA GLU A 7 -10.94 5.38 1.30
C GLU A 7 -9.84 6.43 1.42
N MET A 8 -10.19 7.69 1.18
CA MET A 8 -9.33 8.82 1.54
C MET A 8 -9.62 9.19 2.99
N LEU A 9 -8.59 9.40 3.80
CA LEU A 9 -8.77 9.87 5.17
C LEU A 9 -8.82 11.41 5.19
N ASP A 10 -9.82 12.00 5.84
CA ASP A 10 -10.09 13.44 5.75
C ASP A 10 -8.96 14.33 6.32
N ASP A 11 -8.24 13.85 7.33
CA ASP A 11 -7.28 14.65 8.10
C ASP A 11 -5.82 14.54 7.63
N LEU A 12 -5.54 13.62 6.71
CA LEU A 12 -4.17 13.31 6.29
C LEU A 12 -4.13 13.00 4.79
N PRO A 13 -3.00 13.26 4.09
CA PRO A 13 -2.83 12.89 2.68
C PRO A 13 -2.62 11.37 2.56
N VAL A 14 -3.63 10.59 2.94
CA VAL A 14 -3.57 9.14 3.12
C VAL A 14 -4.74 8.49 2.44
N ILE A 15 -4.43 7.52 1.59
CA ILE A 15 -5.39 6.53 1.11
C ILE A 15 -5.25 5.29 1.98
N LEU A 16 -6.33 4.85 2.62
CA LEU A 16 -6.40 3.57 3.30
C LEU A 16 -7.08 2.54 2.40
N THR A 17 -6.38 1.45 2.14
CA THR A 17 -6.92 0.29 1.44
C THR A 17 -7.03 -0.86 2.43
N THR A 18 -8.20 -1.51 2.48
CA THR A 18 -8.40 -2.71 3.29
C THR A 18 -8.64 -3.91 2.38
N TYR A 19 -7.82 -4.95 2.53
CA TYR A 19 -8.03 -6.24 1.87
C TYR A 19 -8.80 -7.18 2.80
N PHE A 20 -9.91 -7.71 2.29
CA PHE A 20 -10.73 -8.66 3.02
C PHE A 20 -10.31 -10.11 2.71
N GLU A 21 -10.99 -11.06 3.35
CA GLU A 21 -10.64 -12.48 3.29
C GLU A 21 -10.66 -13.03 1.85
N ASP A 22 -11.56 -12.53 1.01
CA ASP A 22 -11.77 -12.97 -0.37
C ASP A 22 -10.93 -12.20 -1.40
N TYR A 23 -10.02 -11.31 -0.97
CA TYR A 23 -9.14 -10.59 -1.89
C TYR A 23 -8.15 -11.54 -2.56
N GLY A 24 -8.23 -11.65 -3.87
CA GLY A 24 -7.32 -12.41 -4.72
C GLY A 24 -6.38 -11.49 -5.49
N GLY A 25 -5.08 -11.55 -5.21
CA GLY A 25 -4.12 -10.62 -5.82
C GLY A 25 -4.01 -10.74 -7.34
N SER A 26 -4.30 -11.90 -7.92
CA SER A 26 -4.35 -12.07 -9.39
C SER A 26 -5.66 -11.58 -10.01
N ASP A 27 -6.78 -11.78 -9.32
CA ASP A 27 -8.12 -11.46 -9.82
C ASP A 27 -8.52 -10.00 -9.59
N ASP A 28 -8.14 -9.43 -8.43
CA ASP A 28 -8.62 -8.14 -7.97
C ASP A 28 -7.66 -6.97 -8.26
N VAL A 29 -6.36 -7.21 -8.48
CA VAL A 29 -5.35 -6.13 -8.56
C VAL A 29 -5.65 -5.12 -9.67
N VAL A 30 -6.21 -5.55 -10.79
CA VAL A 30 -6.60 -4.66 -11.90
C VAL A 30 -7.79 -3.78 -11.48
N ALA A 31 -8.80 -4.37 -10.85
CA ALA A 31 -9.98 -3.63 -10.37
C ALA A 31 -9.60 -2.64 -9.25
N PHE A 32 -8.75 -3.09 -8.31
CA PHE A 32 -8.15 -2.28 -7.27
C PHE A 32 -7.39 -1.07 -7.87
N SER A 33 -6.51 -1.31 -8.84
CA SER A 33 -5.71 -0.23 -9.45
C SER A 33 -6.57 0.78 -10.20
N LYS A 34 -7.64 0.34 -10.87
CA LYS A 34 -8.61 1.23 -11.55
C LYS A 34 -9.33 2.17 -10.59
N GLN A 35 -9.48 1.79 -9.32
CA GLN A 35 -10.07 2.66 -8.30
C GLN A 35 -9.02 3.55 -7.63
N LEU A 36 -7.82 3.00 -7.40
CA LEU A 36 -6.76 3.69 -6.68
C LEU A 36 -6.10 4.82 -7.50
N ILE A 37 -5.77 4.57 -8.78
CA ILE A 37 -5.02 5.53 -9.62
C ILE A 37 -5.77 6.87 -9.75
N PRO A 38 -7.09 6.92 -10.01
CA PRO A 38 -7.83 8.18 -10.06
C PRO A 38 -7.77 9.01 -8.77
N MET A 39 -7.55 8.39 -7.61
CA MET A 39 -7.37 9.13 -6.36
C MET A 39 -6.02 9.86 -6.34
N PHE A 40 -4.96 9.22 -6.83
CA PHE A 40 -3.67 9.88 -7.00
C PHE A 40 -3.69 10.95 -8.10
N ASP A 41 -4.38 10.72 -9.22
CA ASP A 41 -4.52 11.72 -10.30
C ASP A 41 -5.16 13.02 -9.81
N ARG A 42 -6.13 12.92 -8.90
CA ARG A 42 -6.87 14.08 -8.35
C ARG A 42 -6.16 14.77 -7.20
N ALA A 43 -5.09 14.18 -6.67
CA ALA A 43 -4.40 14.70 -5.51
C ALA A 43 -3.64 15.98 -5.84
N THR A 44 -3.80 17.02 -5.03
CA THR A 44 -3.02 18.26 -5.14
C THR A 44 -1.68 18.19 -4.40
N GLU A 45 -1.47 17.14 -3.61
CA GLU A 45 -0.24 16.85 -2.89
C GLU A 45 0.09 15.35 -3.00
N LYS A 46 1.30 14.96 -2.61
CA LYS A 46 1.68 13.55 -2.62
C LYS A 46 0.96 12.80 -1.50
N LEU A 47 0.43 11.62 -1.84
CA LEU A 47 -0.35 10.79 -0.94
C LEU A 47 0.46 9.58 -0.45
N TYR A 48 0.22 9.22 0.80
CA TYR A 48 0.63 7.95 1.37
C TYR A 48 -0.45 6.90 1.10
N HIS A 49 -0.04 5.65 0.96
CA HIS A 49 -0.95 4.52 0.79
C HIS A 49 -0.78 3.53 1.93
N LEU A 50 -1.80 3.37 2.77
CA LEU A 50 -1.81 2.40 3.85
C LEU A 50 -2.59 1.17 3.41
N ILE A 51 -2.00 -0.02 3.56
CA ILE A 51 -2.61 -1.27 3.11
C ILE A 51 -2.88 -2.15 4.33
N ASP A 52 -4.15 -2.23 4.75
CA ASP A 52 -4.62 -3.13 5.79
C ASP A 52 -4.83 -4.55 5.25
N MET A 53 -3.93 -5.43 5.68
CA MET A 53 -3.90 -6.84 5.31
C MET A 53 -4.17 -7.75 6.52
N ARG A 54 -4.72 -7.22 7.61
CA ARG A 54 -4.99 -8.02 8.82
C ARG A 54 -5.97 -9.16 8.55
N ARG A 55 -6.94 -8.92 7.67
CA ARG A 55 -7.98 -9.89 7.27
C ARG A 55 -7.65 -10.68 5.99
N ALA A 56 -6.74 -10.18 5.16
CA ALA A 56 -6.40 -10.80 3.88
C ALA A 56 -5.85 -12.23 4.01
N THR A 57 -6.28 -13.14 3.14
CA THR A 57 -5.83 -14.54 3.12
C THR A 57 -4.97 -14.90 1.90
N LEU A 58 -4.32 -13.90 1.29
CA LEU A 58 -3.54 -14.01 0.07
C LEU A 58 -2.48 -15.13 0.11
N SER A 59 -2.37 -15.87 -0.99
CA SER A 59 -1.27 -16.81 -1.20
C SER A 59 0.03 -16.07 -1.53
N PHE A 60 1.17 -16.76 -1.43
CA PHE A 60 2.45 -16.20 -1.87
C PHE A 60 2.42 -15.76 -3.33
N ASN A 61 1.76 -16.53 -4.21
CA ASN A 61 1.63 -16.21 -5.63
C ASN A 61 0.83 -14.92 -5.87
N ASP A 62 -0.26 -14.73 -5.11
CA ASP A 62 -1.06 -13.51 -5.20
C ASP A 62 -0.26 -12.27 -4.79
N ILE A 63 0.57 -12.41 -3.76
CA ILE A 63 1.41 -11.31 -3.28
C ILE A 63 2.49 -10.96 -4.29
N MET A 64 3.12 -11.96 -4.89
CA MET A 64 4.13 -11.75 -5.94
C MET A 64 3.50 -11.10 -7.18
N THR A 65 2.32 -11.55 -7.59
CA THR A 65 1.58 -10.99 -8.73
C THR A 65 1.19 -9.55 -8.47
N SER A 66 0.65 -9.26 -7.27
CA SER A 66 0.28 -7.89 -6.88
C SER A 66 1.51 -6.98 -6.79
N THR A 67 2.61 -7.49 -6.26
CA THR A 67 3.88 -6.74 -6.15
C THR A 67 4.44 -6.39 -7.54
N ASP A 68 4.46 -7.34 -8.47
CA ASP A 68 4.88 -7.09 -9.85
C ASP A 68 4.04 -5.98 -10.48
N TYR A 69 2.71 -6.11 -10.39
CA TYR A 69 1.79 -5.14 -10.97
C TYR A 69 1.95 -3.74 -10.36
N CYS A 70 1.95 -3.64 -9.03
CA CYS A 70 1.91 -2.35 -8.33
C CYS A 70 3.24 -1.61 -8.33
N ILE A 71 4.37 -2.32 -8.37
CA ILE A 71 5.71 -1.73 -8.23
C ILE A 71 6.47 -1.70 -9.56
N LYS A 72 6.50 -2.83 -10.28
CA LYS A 72 7.41 -2.96 -11.44
C LYS A 72 6.82 -2.43 -12.72
N ARG A 73 5.49 -2.43 -12.85
CA ARG A 73 4.84 -2.00 -14.09
C ARG A 73 4.67 -0.48 -14.14
N PRO A 74 4.79 0.14 -15.34
CA PRO A 74 4.56 1.58 -15.50
C PRO A 74 3.18 2.04 -15.02
N GLU A 75 2.16 1.18 -15.14
CA GLU A 75 0.80 1.42 -14.66
C GLU A 75 0.61 1.20 -13.15
N GLY A 76 1.63 0.73 -12.44
CA GLY A 76 1.61 0.51 -11.01
C GLY A 76 1.62 1.82 -10.23
N PHE A 77 0.84 1.88 -9.15
CA PHE A 77 0.70 3.10 -8.35
C PHE A 77 2.03 3.58 -7.74
N ALA A 78 3.01 2.69 -7.53
CA ALA A 78 4.31 3.08 -6.95
C ALA A 78 5.12 4.01 -7.86
N ASN A 79 4.82 4.04 -9.15
CA ASN A 79 5.44 4.92 -10.14
C ASN A 79 4.68 6.23 -10.36
N HIS A 80 3.55 6.42 -9.66
CA HIS A 80 2.70 7.60 -9.84
C HIS A 80 3.37 8.87 -9.28
N PRO A 81 3.32 10.04 -9.96
CA PRO A 81 3.99 11.27 -9.50
C PRO A 81 3.50 11.77 -8.12
N ASN A 82 2.22 11.55 -7.82
CA ASN A 82 1.61 11.86 -6.52
C ASN A 82 1.73 10.73 -5.49
N PHE A 83 2.46 9.66 -5.76
CA PHE A 83 2.76 8.64 -4.75
C PHE A 83 3.94 9.09 -3.88
N GLN A 84 3.77 9.02 -2.55
CA GLN A 84 4.82 9.36 -1.59
C GLN A 84 5.53 8.12 -1.04
N ALA A 85 4.77 7.23 -0.41
CA ALA A 85 5.24 6.03 0.26
C ALA A 85 4.04 5.16 0.63
N PHE A 86 4.30 3.92 1.05
CA PHE A 86 3.26 3.02 1.56
C PHE A 86 3.74 2.23 2.76
N ALA A 87 2.79 1.74 3.56
CA ALA A 87 3.03 0.84 4.68
C ALA A 87 2.00 -0.29 4.71
N LEU A 88 2.41 -1.44 5.24
CA LEU A 88 1.54 -2.60 5.43
C LEU A 88 1.07 -2.67 6.88
N ILE A 89 -0.22 -2.89 7.08
CA ILE A 89 -0.82 -3.09 8.39
C ILE A 89 -1.15 -4.58 8.55
N THR A 90 -0.36 -5.30 9.34
CA THR A 90 -0.52 -6.73 9.58
C THR A 90 0.39 -7.27 10.69
N GLU A 91 -0.08 -8.28 11.40
CA GLU A 91 0.71 -9.06 12.37
C GLU A 91 1.21 -10.39 11.78
N ARG A 92 0.81 -10.73 10.55
CA ARG A 92 1.13 -12.02 9.94
C ARG A 92 2.59 -12.05 9.50
N LYS A 93 3.37 -12.97 10.07
CA LYS A 93 4.82 -13.16 9.79
C LYS A 93 5.15 -13.32 8.30
N MET A 94 4.24 -13.92 7.53
CA MET A 94 4.40 -14.07 6.08
C MET A 94 4.51 -12.70 5.38
N PHE A 95 3.57 -11.79 5.63
CA PHE A 95 3.60 -10.44 5.03
C PHE A 95 4.78 -9.61 5.53
N GLN A 96 5.16 -9.75 6.81
CA GLN A 96 6.38 -9.11 7.34
C GLN A 96 7.65 -9.58 6.62
N SER A 97 7.73 -10.88 6.30
CA SER A 97 8.88 -11.45 5.57
C SER A 97 8.93 -10.96 4.13
N ILE A 98 7.77 -10.82 3.49
CA ILE A 98 7.68 -10.29 2.13
C ILE A 98 8.07 -8.81 2.10
N ALA A 99 7.60 -8.00 3.04
CA ALA A 99 7.99 -6.59 3.15
C ALA A 99 9.51 -6.41 3.28
N LYS A 100 10.18 -7.29 4.04
CA LYS A 100 11.66 -7.32 4.08
C LYS A 100 12.26 -7.65 2.72
N GLY A 101 11.64 -8.54 1.96
CA GLY A 101 12.04 -8.86 0.58
C GLY A 101 11.93 -7.67 -0.37
N LEU A 102 10.92 -6.79 -0.18
CA LEU A 102 10.75 -5.57 -0.99
C LEU A 102 11.94 -4.60 -0.83
N GLY A 103 12.63 -4.64 0.32
CA GLY A 103 13.84 -3.86 0.58
C GLY A 103 15.09 -4.35 -0.16
N THR A 104 15.00 -5.40 -0.97
CA THR A 104 16.12 -5.90 -1.77
C THR A 104 16.19 -5.25 -3.16
N ALA A 105 17.37 -5.30 -3.79
CA ALA A 105 17.56 -4.75 -5.14
C ALA A 105 16.61 -5.34 -6.18
N THR A 106 16.19 -6.60 -6.01
CA THR A 106 15.23 -7.30 -6.88
C THR A 106 13.86 -6.63 -6.96
N PHE A 107 13.48 -5.89 -5.91
CA PHE A 107 12.19 -5.23 -5.77
C PHE A 107 12.32 -3.71 -5.61
N GLY A 108 13.47 -3.15 -6.00
CA GLY A 108 13.67 -1.70 -6.05
C GLY A 108 14.11 -1.06 -4.74
N ASN A 109 14.59 -1.84 -3.77
CA ASN A 109 15.03 -1.36 -2.45
C ASN A 109 13.94 -0.56 -1.71
N LEU A 110 12.69 -1.00 -1.81
CA LEU A 110 11.57 -0.34 -1.16
C LEU A 110 11.59 -0.63 0.34
N ASN A 111 11.82 0.40 1.14
CA ASN A 111 11.69 0.30 2.59
C ASN A 111 10.21 0.47 2.97
N VAL A 112 9.53 -0.65 3.19
CA VAL A 112 8.09 -0.69 3.49
C VAL A 112 7.90 -0.97 4.98
N PRO A 113 7.45 0.02 5.78
CA PRO A 113 7.11 -0.21 7.17
C PRO A 113 5.99 -1.23 7.29
N VAL A 114 6.12 -2.13 8.25
CA VAL A 114 5.05 -3.06 8.63
C VAL A 114 4.70 -2.81 10.08
N VAL A 115 3.43 -2.53 10.33
CA VAL A 115 2.90 -2.18 11.65
C VAL A 115 1.65 -3.01 11.95
N PRO A 116 1.29 -3.26 13.21
CA PRO A 116 0.17 -4.12 13.57
C PRO A 116 -1.20 -3.43 13.41
N THR A 117 -1.27 -2.10 13.48
CA THR A 117 -2.53 -1.34 13.55
C THR A 117 -2.56 -0.14 12.61
N VAL A 118 -3.77 0.33 12.31
CA VAL A 118 -4.00 1.55 11.50
C VAL A 118 -3.44 2.76 12.23
N GLU A 119 -3.63 2.82 13.54
CA GLU A 119 -3.18 3.92 14.40
C GLU A 119 -1.66 4.08 14.34
N GLU A 120 -0.90 2.97 14.38
CA GLU A 120 0.56 2.99 14.25
C GLU A 120 1.01 3.41 12.84
N ALA A 121 0.28 3.00 11.81
CA ALA A 121 0.55 3.43 10.43
C ALA A 121 0.34 4.94 10.26
N LEU A 122 -0.75 5.48 10.82
CA LEU A 122 -1.03 6.91 10.81
C LEU A 122 0.02 7.68 11.63
N ALA A 123 0.47 7.14 12.76
CA ALA A 123 1.56 7.73 13.54
C ALA A 123 2.89 7.76 12.76
N TRP A 124 3.16 6.74 11.94
CA TRP A 124 4.29 6.76 11.02
C TRP A 124 4.14 7.86 9.94
N VAL A 125 2.99 7.96 9.27
CA VAL A 125 2.74 9.00 8.27
C VAL A 125 2.91 10.39 8.86
N ARG A 126 2.33 10.66 10.04
CA ARG A 126 2.46 11.96 10.73
C ARG A 126 3.92 12.34 10.99
N ARG A 127 4.74 11.37 11.40
CA ARG A 127 6.19 11.59 11.59
C ARG A 127 6.90 11.90 10.28
N ASP A 128 6.62 11.16 9.21
CA ASP A 128 7.25 11.40 7.90
C ASP A 128 6.85 12.76 7.33
N CYS A 129 5.56 13.12 7.40
CA CYS A 129 5.07 14.44 7.02
C CYS A 129 5.77 15.57 7.80
N ALA A 130 5.94 15.41 9.12
CA ALA A 130 6.62 16.41 9.93
C ALA A 130 8.09 16.58 9.51
N MET A 131 8.82 15.49 9.26
CA MET A 131 10.21 15.54 8.82
C MET A 131 10.38 16.18 7.44
N ARG A 132 9.47 15.89 6.50
CA ARG A 132 9.52 16.46 5.13
C ARG A 132 9.22 17.95 5.07
N ARG A 133 8.42 18.48 5.99
CA ARG A 133 8.13 19.93 6.07
C ARG A 133 9.32 20.74 6.58
N THR A 134 10.27 20.10 7.26
CA THR A 134 11.46 20.74 7.84
C THR A 134 12.72 20.60 6.99
N ALA A 135 12.67 19.84 5.89
CA ALA A 135 13.78 19.60 4.97
C ALA A 135 13.67 20.51 3.73
#